data_AF-A0A6U0LPW9-F1
#
_entry.id   AF-A0A6U0LPW9-F1
#
_cell.length_a   1.000
_cell.length_b   1.000
_cell.length_c   1.000
_cell.angle_alpha   90.00
_cell.angle_beta   90.00
_cell.angle_gamma   90.00
#
_symmetry.space_group_name_H-M   'P 1'
#
loop_
_entity.id
_entity.type
_entity.pdbx_description
1 polymer ?
#
loop_
_entity_poly.entity_id
_entity_poly.type
_entity_poly.pdbx_seq_one_letter_code
_entity_poly.pdbx_strand_id
1 'polypeptide(L)'
;IVPALSHGGLTIEFECTKPDLWNKQNSTLVARFKNTTDAPIYGLNFQCAVPKYVTMEMKPPTSTTVPVTAGNNKLVTQTINIVNSKQGTKNLQLKLKVGFTSKGTKIDHIATCSGFPTGEY
;
A
#
# COMPACT_ATOMS: atom_id res chain seq x y z
N ILE A 1 10.60 -0.29 5.42
CA ILE A 1 9.29 0.37 5.24
C ILE A 1 9.42 1.38 4.12
N VAL A 2 8.52 1.35 3.14
CA VAL A 2 8.51 2.26 1.98
C VAL A 2 7.31 3.21 2.12
N PRO A 3 7.52 4.52 2.32
CA PRO A 3 6.43 5.49 2.35
C PRO A 3 5.79 5.61 0.96
N ALA A 4 4.47 5.57 0.88
CA ALA A 4 3.75 5.48 -0.38
C ALA A 4 2.83 6.67 -0.65
N LEU A 5 2.14 7.15 0.38
CA LEU A 5 1.20 8.27 0.29
C LEU A 5 1.00 8.89 1.67
N SER A 6 0.84 10.20 1.72
CA SER A 6 0.29 10.91 2.88
C SER A 6 -0.62 12.03 2.38
N HIS A 7 -1.93 11.86 2.53
CA HIS A 7 -2.93 12.81 2.03
C HIS A 7 -4.25 12.70 2.79
N GLY A 8 -4.91 13.83 3.06
CA GLY A 8 -6.25 13.83 3.67
C GLY A 8 -6.34 13.20 5.07
N GLY A 9 -5.22 13.15 5.80
CA GLY A 9 -5.11 12.49 7.10
C GLY A 9 -4.94 10.97 7.04
N LEU A 10 -4.77 10.40 5.85
CA LEU A 10 -4.41 9.01 5.64
C LEU A 10 -2.94 8.93 5.20
N THR A 11 -2.17 8.08 5.87
CA THR A 11 -0.81 7.71 5.47
C THR A 11 -0.78 6.24 5.11
N ILE A 12 -0.12 5.91 4.00
CA ILE A 12 0.08 4.55 3.51
C ILE A 12 1.57 4.27 3.45
N GLU A 13 1.97 3.17 4.05
CA GLU A 13 3.34 2.66 4.03
C GLU A 13 3.33 1.19 3.63
N PHE A 14 4.32 0.76 2.85
CA PHE A 14 4.52 -0.64 2.53
C PHE A 14 5.62 -1.26 3.39
N GLU A 15 5.27 -2.34 4.06
CA GLU A 15 6.25 -3.31 4.53
C GLU A 15 6.49 -4.34 3.43
N CYS A 16 7.74 -4.53 3.03
CA CYS A 16 8.10 -5.38 1.91
C CYS A 16 8.86 -6.60 2.45
N THR A 17 8.48 -7.79 2.03
CA THR A 17 9.15 -9.04 2.41
C THR A 17 9.36 -9.95 1.20
N LYS A 18 10.37 -10.82 1.30
CA LYS A 18 10.63 -11.91 0.36
C LYS A 18 10.12 -13.20 1.00
N PRO A 19 8.97 -13.74 0.55
CA PRO A 19 8.43 -14.96 1.13
C PRO A 19 9.25 -16.20 0.77
N ASP A 20 10.01 -16.14 -0.33
CA ASP A 20 10.81 -17.24 -0.86
C ASP A 20 12.28 -16.81 -0.99
N LEU A 21 13.19 -17.62 -0.45
CA LEU A 21 14.63 -17.41 -0.51
C LEU A 21 15.23 -17.81 -1.87
N TRP A 22 14.60 -18.76 -2.58
CA TRP A 22 15.02 -19.23 -3.90
C TRP A 22 14.40 -18.40 -5.02
N ASN A 23 13.10 -18.11 -4.94
CA ASN A 23 12.45 -17.25 -5.92
C ASN A 23 12.48 -15.77 -5.49
N LYS A 24 13.57 -15.10 -5.86
CA LYS A 24 13.76 -13.68 -5.58
C LYS A 24 12.74 -12.76 -6.27
N GLN A 25 12.07 -13.21 -7.35
CA GLN A 25 11.12 -12.36 -8.10
C GLN A 25 9.82 -12.14 -7.34
N ASN A 26 9.48 -13.05 -6.43
CA ASN A 26 8.29 -12.96 -5.61
C ASN A 26 8.52 -12.02 -4.43
N SER A 27 7.56 -11.12 -4.20
CA SER A 27 7.57 -10.26 -3.02
C SER A 27 6.16 -10.11 -2.46
N THR A 28 6.08 -9.94 -1.15
CA THR A 28 4.84 -9.58 -0.47
C THR A 28 4.98 -8.16 0.06
N LEU A 29 4.02 -7.31 -0.32
CA LEU A 29 3.89 -5.95 0.20
C LEU A 29 2.68 -5.91 1.12
N VAL A 30 2.86 -5.47 2.35
CA VAL A 30 1.78 -5.20 3.28
C VAL A 30 1.59 -3.69 3.33
N ALA A 31 0.53 -3.20 2.69
CA ALA A 31 0.07 -1.83 2.85
C ALA A 31 -0.45 -1.66 4.27
N ARG A 32 0.09 -0.69 5.01
CA ARG A 32 -0.35 -0.29 6.35
C ARG A 32 -1.01 1.08 6.25
N PHE A 33 -2.27 1.17 6.66
CA PHE A 33 -3.05 2.39 6.64
C PHE A 33 -3.04 3.03 8.02
N LYS A 34 -2.49 4.24 8.12
CA LYS A 34 -2.44 5.04 9.35
C LYS A 34 -3.35 6.26 9.20
N ASN A 35 -4.27 6.42 10.12
CA ASN A 35 -5.14 7.59 10.23
C ASN A 35 -4.54 8.55 11.26
N THR A 36 -4.12 9.72 10.77
CA THR A 36 -3.52 10.80 11.58
C THR A 36 -4.53 11.85 12.00
N THR A 37 -5.82 11.64 11.75
CA THR A 37 -6.90 12.52 12.21
C THR A 37 -7.42 12.11 13.59
N ASP A 38 -8.34 12.89 14.14
CA ASP A 38 -9.01 12.66 15.44
C ASP A 38 -10.32 11.84 15.31
N ALA A 39 -10.70 11.42 14.10
CA ALA A 39 -11.93 10.69 13.83
C ALA A 39 -11.68 9.50 12.89
N PRO A 40 -12.48 8.43 12.91
CA PRO A 40 -12.31 7.31 12.00
C PRO A 40 -12.49 7.73 10.53
N ILE A 41 -11.72 7.09 9.64
CA ILE A 41 -11.88 7.18 8.19
C ILE A 41 -12.75 6.02 7.74
N TYR A 42 -13.74 6.28 6.89
CA TYR A 42 -14.70 5.29 6.42
C TYR A 42 -14.61 5.07 4.92
N GLY A 43 -15.02 3.87 4.49
CA GLY A 43 -15.16 3.53 3.08
C GLY A 43 -13.84 3.53 2.32
N LEU A 44 -12.77 3.04 2.96
CA LEU A 44 -11.46 2.90 2.34
C LEU A 44 -11.57 2.03 1.08
N ASN A 45 -11.27 2.63 -0.07
CA ASN A 45 -11.17 1.99 -1.36
C ASN A 45 -9.75 2.21 -1.89
N PHE A 46 -8.92 1.18 -1.78
CA PHE A 46 -7.54 1.22 -2.21
C PHE A 46 -7.34 0.37 -3.46
N GLN A 47 -6.78 0.98 -4.50
CA GLN A 47 -6.48 0.37 -5.78
C GLN A 47 -5.03 0.63 -6.14
N CYS A 48 -4.42 -0.37 -6.76
CA CYS A 48 -3.05 -0.31 -7.21
C CYS A 48 -2.98 -0.75 -8.67
N ALA A 49 -2.12 -0.11 -9.44
CA ALA A 49 -1.75 -0.53 -10.78
C ALA A 49 -0.23 -0.72 -10.85
N VAL A 50 0.18 -1.78 -11.56
CA VAL A 50 1.58 -2.18 -11.72
C VAL A 50 2.03 -2.06 -13.19
N PRO A 51 3.32 -1.89 -13.44
CA PRO A 51 3.90 -1.97 -14.78
C PRO A 51 3.69 -3.35 -15.41
N LYS A 52 3.72 -3.41 -16.75
CA LYS A 52 3.49 -4.66 -17.51
C LYS A 52 4.43 -5.82 -17.16
N TYR A 53 5.62 -5.53 -16.65
CA TYR A 53 6.62 -6.55 -16.26
C TYR A 53 6.40 -7.10 -14.84
N VAL A 54 5.39 -6.59 -14.12
CA VAL A 54 5.02 -7.03 -12.79
C VAL A 54 3.63 -7.66 -12.85
N THR A 55 3.48 -8.86 -12.31
CA THR A 55 2.14 -9.40 -12.01
C THR A 55 1.81 -9.12 -10.55
N MET A 56 0.54 -8.87 -10.27
CA MET A 56 0.09 -8.48 -8.93
C MET A 56 -1.22 -9.18 -8.57
N GLU A 57 -1.28 -9.66 -7.34
CA GLU A 57 -2.50 -10.12 -6.69
C GLU A 57 -2.73 -9.27 -5.44
N MET A 58 -3.91 -8.64 -5.34
CA MET A 58 -4.27 -7.82 -4.19
C MET A 58 -5.34 -8.55 -3.37
N LYS A 59 -5.03 -8.87 -2.11
CA LYS A 59 -5.98 -9.44 -1.16
C LYS A 59 -6.93 -8.35 -0.63
N PRO A 60 -8.12 -8.70 -0.12
CA PRO A 60 -9.00 -7.72 0.52
C PRO A 60 -8.31 -7.07 1.74
N PRO A 61 -8.63 -5.81 2.06
CA PRO A 61 -8.13 -5.17 3.26
C PRO A 61 -8.76 -5.81 4.51
N THR A 62 -8.07 -5.74 5.65
CA THR A 62 -8.59 -6.26 6.94
C THR A 62 -9.82 -5.50 7.45
N SER A 63 -10.03 -4.28 6.98
CA SER A 63 -11.19 -3.44 7.26
C SER A 63 -11.29 -2.33 6.20
N THR A 64 -12.49 -1.83 5.95
CA THR A 64 -12.71 -0.60 5.16
C THR A 64 -12.87 0.66 6.03
N THR A 65 -12.84 0.50 7.36
CA THR A 65 -12.82 1.59 8.34
C THR A 65 -11.44 1.65 8.99
N VAL A 66 -10.76 2.78 8.85
CA VAL A 66 -9.44 3.02 9.45
C VAL A 66 -9.60 3.80 10.75
N PRO A 67 -9.40 3.17 11.92
CA PRO A 67 -9.52 3.86 13.21
C PRO A 67 -8.36 4.85 13.38
N VAL A 68 -8.54 5.83 14.26
CA VAL A 68 -7.47 6.74 14.68
C VAL A 68 -6.27 5.91 15.14
N THR A 69 -5.09 6.18 14.57
CA THR A 69 -3.89 5.37 14.82
C THR A 69 -3.23 5.72 16.15
N ALA A 70 -3.30 6.97 16.58
CA ALA A 70 -2.81 7.37 17.90
C ALA A 70 -3.57 6.60 18.99
N GLY A 71 -2.83 5.84 19.82
CA GLY A 71 -3.42 5.02 20.88
C GLY A 71 -3.99 3.66 20.45
N ASN A 72 -3.82 3.25 19.19
CA ASN A 72 -4.28 1.95 18.70
C ASN A 72 -3.14 1.13 18.09
N ASN A 73 -2.97 -0.11 18.57
CA ASN A 73 -1.95 -1.04 18.06
C ASN A 73 -2.40 -1.81 16.81
N LYS A 74 -3.68 -1.76 16.45
CA LYS A 74 -4.24 -2.48 15.30
C LYS A 74 -4.34 -1.55 14.09
N LEU A 75 -3.43 -1.71 13.14
CA LEU A 75 -3.50 -1.04 11.85
C LEU A 75 -4.38 -1.83 10.89
N VAL A 76 -5.14 -1.11 10.07
CA VAL A 76 -5.75 -1.70 8.87
C VAL A 76 -4.62 -2.01 7.90
N THR A 77 -4.66 -3.20 7.31
CA THR A 77 -3.64 -3.67 6.39
C THR A 77 -4.26 -4.30 5.16
N GLN A 78 -3.50 -4.32 4.07
CA GLN A 78 -3.86 -5.02 2.86
C GLN A 78 -2.62 -5.66 2.24
N THR A 79 -2.70 -6.97 1.99
CA THR A 79 -1.60 -7.75 1.44
C THR A 79 -1.64 -7.72 -0.08
N ILE A 80 -0.49 -7.45 -0.70
CA ILE A 80 -0.30 -7.39 -2.13
C ILE A 80 0.88 -8.31 -2.46
N ASN A 81 0.62 -9.36 -3.23
CA ASN A 81 1.67 -10.23 -3.73
C ASN A 81 2.05 -9.77 -5.13
N ILE A 82 3.35 -9.68 -5.39
CA ILE A 82 3.87 -9.26 -6.69
C ILE A 82 4.93 -10.22 -7.18
N VAL A 83 5.03 -10.34 -8.51
CA VAL A 83 6.13 -11.02 -9.17
C VAL A 83 6.75 -10.07 -10.18
N ASN A 84 8.01 -9.69 -9.96
CA ASN A 84 8.75 -8.81 -10.87
C ASN A 84 9.64 -9.64 -11.81
N SER A 85 9.16 -9.85 -13.04
CA SER A 85 9.89 -10.61 -14.09
C SER A 85 11.19 -9.93 -14.57
N LYS A 86 11.39 -8.65 -14.22
CA LYS A 86 12.57 -7.84 -14.58
C LYS A 86 13.32 -7.35 -13.34
N GLN A 87 13.21 -8.05 -12.22
CA GLN A 87 13.94 -7.75 -10.99
C GLN A 87 15.45 -7.59 -11.28
N GLY A 88 16.09 -6.64 -10.60
CA GLY A 88 17.51 -6.29 -10.82
C GLY A 88 17.76 -5.38 -12.02
N THR A 89 16.82 -5.31 -12.98
CA THR A 89 16.92 -4.42 -14.17
C THR A 89 15.90 -3.29 -14.15
N LYS A 90 14.67 -3.57 -13.74
CA LYS A 90 13.58 -2.60 -13.61
C LYS A 90 13.05 -2.62 -12.19
N ASN A 91 13.06 -1.45 -11.58
CA ASN A 91 12.60 -1.27 -10.22
C ASN A 91 11.08 -1.26 -10.14
N LEU A 92 10.52 -1.84 -9.08
CA LEU A 92 9.09 -1.74 -8.81
C LEU A 92 8.64 -0.29 -8.71
N GLN A 93 7.53 0.02 -9.39
CA GLN A 93 6.79 1.26 -9.22
C GLN A 93 5.30 0.91 -9.15
N LEU A 94 4.56 1.57 -8.28
CA LEU A 94 3.12 1.36 -8.10
C LEU A 94 2.39 2.68 -8.35
N LYS A 95 1.31 2.63 -9.12
CA LYS A 95 0.35 3.75 -9.20
C LYS A 95 -0.81 3.44 -8.26
N LEU A 96 -0.98 4.28 -7.27
CA LEU A 96 -1.96 4.12 -6.19
C LEU A 96 -3.14 5.04 -6.45
N LYS A 97 -4.35 4.52 -6.29
CA LYS A 97 -5.58 5.31 -6.19
C LYS A 97 -6.24 4.96 -4.87
N VAL A 98 -6.54 5.98 -4.07
CA VAL A 98 -7.21 5.82 -2.80
C VAL A 98 -8.44 6.72 -2.75
N GLY A 99 -9.56 6.15 -2.35
CA GLY A 99 -10.81 6.86 -2.08
C GLY A 99 -11.26 6.58 -0.65
N PHE A 100 -11.71 7.59 0.08
CA PHE A 100 -12.23 7.44 1.44
C PHE A 100 -13.08 8.64 1.87
N THR A 101 -13.76 8.51 3.02
CA THR A 101 -14.45 9.63 3.67
C THR A 101 -13.78 9.96 5.00
N SER A 102 -13.36 11.21 5.17
CA SER A 102 -12.76 11.73 6.40
C SER A 102 -13.55 12.94 6.89
N LYS A 103 -14.04 12.88 8.13
CA LYS A 103 -14.86 13.96 8.75
C LYS A 103 -16.02 14.44 7.84
N GLY A 104 -16.71 13.51 7.17
CA GLY A 104 -17.82 13.82 6.25
C GLY A 104 -17.40 14.28 4.86
N THR A 105 -16.11 14.48 4.58
CA THR A 105 -15.60 14.86 3.26
C THR A 105 -15.11 13.63 2.49
N LYS A 106 -15.59 13.45 1.26
CA LYS A 106 -15.07 12.44 0.34
C LYS A 106 -13.75 12.91 -0.27
N ILE A 107 -12.73 12.06 -0.21
CA ILE A 107 -11.39 12.33 -0.69
C ILE A 107 -11.01 11.22 -1.66
N ASP A 108 -10.59 11.61 -2.86
CA ASP A 108 -9.99 10.74 -3.86
C ASP A 108 -8.60 11.27 -4.20
N HIS A 109 -7.59 10.41 -4.17
CA HIS A 109 -6.21 10.80 -4.45
C HIS A 109 -5.48 9.74 -5.26
N ILE A 110 -4.61 10.19 -6.16
CA ILE A 110 -3.75 9.32 -6.97
C ILE A 110 -2.30 9.71 -6.70
N ALA A 111 -1.47 8.72 -6.38
CA ALA A 111 -0.04 8.91 -6.16
C ALA A 111 0.77 7.84 -6.90
N THR A 112 2.04 8.13 -7.14
CA THR A 112 3.00 7.13 -7.63
C THR A 112 3.99 6.82 -6.52
N CYS A 113 4.13 5.54 -6.19
CA CYS A 113 5.11 5.04 -5.24
C CYS A 113 6.26 4.37 -6.00
N SER A 114 7.43 5.02 -5.98
CA SER A 114 8.66 4.56 -6.64
C SER A 114 9.83 4.43 -5.65
N GLY A 115 9.57 4.52 -4.34
CA GLY A 115 10.57 4.49 -3.28
C GLY A 115 11.09 3.10 -2.90
N PHE A 116 10.82 2.08 -3.72
CA PHE A 116 11.28 0.71 -3.45
C PHE A 116 12.80 0.60 -3.66
N PRO A 117 13.53 -0.13 -2.79
CA PRO A 117 14.97 -0.33 -2.92
C PRO A 117 15.37 -0.89 -4.29
N THR A 118 16.40 -0.29 -4.90
CA THR A 118 16.83 -0.62 -6.26
C THR A 118 17.23 -2.07 -6.41
N GLY A 119 16.60 -2.78 -7.35
CA GLY A 119 16.95 -4.16 -7.71
C GLY A 119 16.41 -5.22 -6.75
N GLU A 120 15.76 -4.83 -5.67
CA GLU A 120 15.23 -5.78 -4.69
C GLU A 120 13.80 -6.20 -4.98
N TYR A 121 12.93 -5.33 -5.49
CA TYR A 121 11.48 -5.58 -5.63
C TYR A 121 10.99 -5.32 -7.05
#